data_AF-A0A7W2IN79-F1
#
_entry.id   AF-A0A7W2IN79-F1
#
_cell.length_a   1.000
_cell.length_b   1.000
_cell.length_c   1.000
_cell.angle_alpha   90.00
_cell.angle_beta   90.00
_cell.angle_gamma   90.00
#
_symmetry.space_group_name_H-M   'P 1'
#
loop_
_entity.id
_entity.type
_entity.pdbx_description
1 polymer ?
#
loop_
_entity_poly.entity_id
_entity_poly.type
_entity_poly.pdbx_seq_one_letter_code
_entity_poly.pdbx_strand_id
1 'polypeptide(L)'
;MLDKRKIVFVTPEEDAEITAAALADPDAQPLTDEQLAQMVPWTEFIKTHGVRVSTLFDRDLVHAFISTGDGWQERMNAALREWAVQHDMLPPA
;
A
#
# COMPACT_ATOMS: atom_id res chain seq x y z
N MET A 1 4.45 -0.72 24.85
CA MET A 1 5.80 -1.32 24.88
C MET A 1 5.63 -2.78 25.28
N LEU A 2 5.75 -3.74 24.36
CA LEU A 2 5.72 -5.15 24.75
C LEU A 2 6.92 -5.44 25.67
N ASP A 3 6.71 -6.21 26.73
CA ASP A 3 7.78 -6.66 27.62
C ASP A 3 8.77 -7.49 26.82
N LYS A 4 9.96 -6.93 26.55
CA LYS A 4 11.03 -7.52 25.72
C LYS A 4 11.53 -8.88 26.26
N ARG A 5 11.05 -9.32 27.43
CA ARG A 5 11.42 -10.59 28.09
C ARG A 5 10.52 -11.78 27.72
N LYS A 6 9.56 -11.63 26.80
CA LYS A 6 8.66 -12.72 26.35
C LYS A 6 8.60 -12.92 24.83
N ILE A 7 9.68 -12.61 24.11
CA ILE A 7 9.82 -13.03 22.71
C ILE A 7 10.60 -14.34 22.72
N VAL A 8 9.95 -15.44 22.37
CA VAL A 8 10.61 -16.74 22.14
C VAL A 8 11.24 -16.68 20.76
N PHE A 9 12.57 -16.79 20.71
CA PHE A 9 13.29 -16.92 19.45
C PHE A 9 13.33 -18.39 19.05
N VAL A 10 13.09 -18.63 17.76
CA VAL A 10 13.18 -19.96 17.14
C VAL A 10 14.64 -20.41 17.21
N THR A 11 14.89 -21.64 17.67
CA THR A 11 16.24 -22.22 17.59
C THR A 11 16.58 -22.61 16.15
N PRO A 12 17.86 -22.78 15.78
CA PRO A 12 18.22 -23.22 14.43
C PRO A 12 17.56 -24.55 14.02
N GLU A 13 17.37 -25.46 14.97
CA GLU A 13 16.68 -26.74 14.74
C GLU A 13 15.19 -26.53 14.45
N GLU A 14 14.52 -25.70 15.24
CA GLU A 14 13.11 -25.36 15.03
C GLU A 14 12.90 -24.62 13.70
N ASP A 15 13.84 -23.74 13.31
CA ASP A 15 13.80 -23.00 12.04
C ASP A 15 13.92 -23.94 10.82
N ALA A 16 14.79 -24.95 10.94
CA ALA A 16 14.95 -25.98 9.92
C ALA A 16 13.67 -26.85 9.79
N GLU A 17 13.04 -27.21 10.91
CA GLU A 17 11.76 -27.93 10.92
C GLU A 17 10.63 -27.11 10.28
N ILE A 18 10.52 -25.82 10.60
CA ILE A 18 9.54 -24.89 10.00
C ILE A 18 9.78 -24.76 8.50
N THR A 19 11.04 -24.61 8.08
CA THR A 19 11.40 -24.50 6.65
C THR A 19 11.07 -25.79 5.90
N ALA A 20 11.38 -26.95 6.47
CA ALA A 20 11.05 -28.24 5.87
C ALA A 20 9.54 -28.45 5.74
N ALA A 21 8.76 -28.03 6.75
CA ALA A 21 7.30 -28.09 6.69
C ALA A 21 6.72 -27.18 5.59
N ALA A 22 7.22 -25.95 5.46
CA ALA A 22 6.80 -25.02 4.40
C ALA A 22 7.12 -25.54 3.00
N LEU A 23 8.30 -26.15 2.80
CA LEU A 23 8.68 -26.76 1.52
C LEU A 23 7.88 -28.02 1.18
N ALA A 24 7.35 -28.73 2.18
CA ALA A 24 6.53 -29.91 1.97
C ALA A 24 5.07 -29.57 1.60
N ASP A 25 4.60 -28.35 1.85
CA ASP A 25 3.23 -27.90 1.57
C ASP A 25 3.14 -27.23 0.17
N PRO A 26 2.50 -27.84 -0.84
CA PRO A 26 2.39 -27.26 -2.17
C PRO A 26 1.62 -25.94 -2.23
N ASP A 27 0.71 -25.69 -1.28
CA ASP A 27 -0.15 -24.51 -1.26
C ASP A 27 0.46 -23.35 -0.44
N ALA A 28 1.52 -23.62 0.32
CA ALA A 28 2.17 -22.66 1.22
C ALA A 28 3.70 -22.58 1.04
N GLN A 29 4.17 -22.74 -0.20
CA GLN A 29 5.60 -22.62 -0.52
C GLN A 29 6.16 -21.22 -0.16
N PRO A 30 7.38 -21.14 0.38
CA PRO A 30 8.06 -19.86 0.58
C PRO A 30 8.35 -19.18 -0.77
N LEU A 31 8.41 -17.84 -0.76
CA LEU A 31 8.78 -17.07 -1.94
C LEU A 31 10.22 -17.40 -2.37
N THR A 32 10.45 -17.45 -3.68
CA THR A 32 11.83 -17.52 -4.21
C THR A 32 12.52 -16.17 -4.03
N ASP A 33 13.85 -16.17 -4.10
CA ASP A 33 14.65 -14.95 -4.02
C ASP A 33 14.28 -13.94 -5.13
N GLU A 34 13.98 -14.42 -6.33
CA GLU A 34 13.54 -13.57 -7.44
C GLU A 34 12.16 -12.95 -7.19
N GLN A 35 11.23 -13.71 -6.60
CA GLN A 35 9.90 -13.21 -6.24
C GLN A 35 9.98 -12.20 -5.10
N LEU A 36 10.83 -12.47 -4.10
CA LEU A 36 11.05 -11.57 -2.97
C LEU A 36 11.71 -10.25 -3.43
N ALA A 37 12.67 -10.31 -4.35
CA ALA A 37 13.35 -9.13 -4.91
C ALA A 37 12.41 -8.21 -5.70
N GLN A 38 11.26 -8.70 -6.18
CA GLN A 38 10.25 -7.89 -6.87
C GLN A 38 9.35 -7.11 -5.90
N MET A 39 9.38 -7.42 -4.61
CA MET A 39 8.56 -6.72 -3.62
C MET A 39 9.11 -5.32 -3.35
N VAL A 40 8.21 -4.36 -3.21
CA VAL A 40 8.57 -3.00 -2.78
C VAL A 40 8.51 -2.89 -1.25
N PRO A 41 9.38 -2.08 -0.62
CA PRO A 41 9.28 -1.81 0.80
C PRO A 41 7.89 -1.29 1.17
N TRP A 42 7.35 -1.72 2.32
CA TRP A 42 6.04 -1.26 2.80
C TRP A 42 5.94 0.26 2.86
N THR A 43 7.03 0.94 3.22
CA THR A 43 7.12 2.40 3.25
C THR A 43 6.95 3.06 1.88
N GLU A 44 7.41 2.42 0.80
CA GLU A 44 7.18 2.90 -0.57
C GLU A 44 5.75 2.58 -1.03
N PHE A 45 5.21 1.41 -0.66
CA PHE A 45 3.83 1.03 -0.94
C PHE A 45 2.80 1.96 -0.28
N ILE A 46 3.05 2.48 0.93
CA ILE A 46 2.12 3.41 1.59
C ILE A 46 2.25 4.87 1.11
N LYS A 47 3.38 5.28 0.53
CA LYS A 47 3.53 6.62 -0.06
C LYS A 47 2.61 6.83 -1.27
N THR A 48 2.26 5.76 -1.96
CA THR A 48 1.26 5.78 -3.04
C THR A 48 -0.16 5.99 -2.53
N HIS A 49 -0.41 5.91 -1.23
CA HIS A 49 -1.73 6.15 -0.66
C HIS A 49 -1.85 7.62 -0.25
N GLY A 50 -2.69 8.37 -0.97
CA GLY A 50 -2.96 9.78 -0.71
C GLY A 50 -3.48 10.06 0.71
N VAL A 51 -3.38 11.31 1.15
CA VAL A 51 -3.89 11.75 2.45
C VAL A 51 -5.43 11.80 2.40
N ARG A 52 -6.10 11.11 3.32
CA ARG A 52 -7.57 11.19 3.48
C ARG A 52 -7.93 12.39 4.35
N VAL A 53 -8.77 13.27 3.83
CA VAL A 53 -9.30 14.44 4.55
C VAL A 53 -10.83 14.40 4.53
N SER A 54 -11.46 14.91 5.60
CA SER A 54 -12.92 15.10 5.64
C SER A 54 -13.24 16.52 5.20
N THR A 55 -13.79 16.68 4.00
CA THR A 55 -14.23 17.96 3.45
C THR A 55 -15.59 17.82 2.77
N LEU A 56 -16.26 18.94 2.55
CA LEU A 56 -17.54 18.98 1.84
C LEU A 56 -17.30 19.31 0.36
N PHE A 57 -17.94 18.54 -0.51
CA PHE A 57 -18.02 18.79 -1.95
C PHE A 57 -19.50 18.89 -2.34
N ASP A 58 -19.77 19.63 -3.41
CA ASP A 58 -21.11 19.67 -3.99
C ASP A 58 -21.53 18.27 -4.47
N ARG A 59 -22.78 17.90 -4.20
CA ARG A 59 -23.28 16.55 -4.46
C ARG A 59 -23.21 16.18 -5.94
N ASP A 60 -23.61 17.10 -6.81
CA ASP A 60 -23.61 16.94 -8.25
C ASP A 60 -22.19 16.81 -8.81
N LEU A 61 -21.23 17.55 -8.27
CA LEU A 61 -19.81 17.41 -8.59
C LEU A 61 -19.30 16.00 -8.29
N VAL A 62 -19.54 15.50 -7.07
CA VAL A 62 -19.12 14.14 -6.68
C VAL A 62 -19.79 13.10 -7.57
N HIS A 63 -21.08 13.25 -7.85
CA HIS A 63 -21.82 12.35 -8.74
C HIS A 63 -21.29 12.37 -10.17
N ALA A 64 -20.90 13.54 -10.70
CA ALA A 64 -20.30 13.67 -12.02
C ALA A 64 -19.00 12.87 -12.10
N PHE A 65 -18.11 12.98 -11.11
CA PHE A 65 -16.91 12.16 -11.06
C PHE A 65 -17.23 10.68 -10.91
N ILE A 66 -18.12 10.27 -9.99
CA ILE A 66 -18.51 8.85 -9.84
C ILE A 66 -19.02 8.26 -11.16
N SER A 67 -19.77 9.04 -11.96
CA SER A 67 -20.30 8.58 -13.25
C SER A 67 -19.22 8.21 -14.28
N THR A 68 -17.98 8.66 -14.08
CA THR A 68 -16.83 8.31 -14.95
C THR A 68 -16.30 6.88 -14.73
N GLY A 69 -16.83 6.14 -13.75
CA GLY A 69 -16.47 4.75 -13.46
C GLY A 69 -15.26 4.61 -12.55
N ASP A 70 -14.59 3.46 -12.64
CA ASP A 70 -13.40 3.15 -11.84
C ASP A 70 -12.32 4.22 -12.02
N GLY A 71 -11.63 4.56 -10.93
CA GLY A 71 -10.59 5.59 -10.94
C GLY A 71 -11.11 7.03 -10.78
N TRP A 72 -12.38 7.23 -10.39
CA TRP A 72 -12.97 8.57 -10.30
C TRP A 72 -12.30 9.44 -9.23
N GLN A 73 -11.79 8.85 -8.16
CA GLN A 73 -11.08 9.56 -7.09
C GLN A 73 -9.72 10.06 -7.60
N GLU A 74 -8.99 9.25 -8.34
CA GLU A 74 -7.73 9.63 -8.99
C GLU A 74 -7.96 10.75 -10.01
N ARG A 75 -9.04 10.69 -10.80
CA ARG A 75 -9.42 11.77 -11.73
C ARG A 75 -9.75 13.07 -11.00
N MET A 76 -10.49 13.00 -9.91
CA MET A 76 -10.79 14.18 -9.08
C MET A 76 -9.51 14.77 -8.48
N ASN A 77 -8.62 13.93 -7.95
CA ASN A 77 -7.32 14.35 -7.44
C ASN A 77 -6.45 14.99 -8.52
N ALA A 78 -6.44 14.45 -9.74
CA ALA A 78 -5.72 15.02 -10.87
C ALA A 78 -6.24 16.42 -11.24
N ALA A 79 -7.56 16.60 -11.28
CA ALA A 79 -8.18 17.91 -11.54
C ALA A 79 -7.83 18.95 -10.45
N LEU A 80 -7.87 18.55 -9.18
CA LEU A 80 -7.46 19.41 -8.06
C LEU A 80 -5.97 19.78 -8.13
N ARG A 81 -5.12 18.82 -8.52
CA ARG A 81 -3.69 19.06 -8.71
C ARG A 81 -3.42 20.01 -9.86
N GLU A 82 -4.09 19.82 -10.99
CA GLU A 82 -3.99 20.71 -12.15
C GLU A 82 -4.37 22.14 -11.77
N TRP A 83 -5.50 22.32 -11.08
CA TRP A 83 -5.92 23.62 -10.58
C TRP A 83 -4.87 24.23 -9.63
N ALA A 84 -4.31 23.46 -8.71
CA ALA A 84 -3.28 23.93 -7.80
C ALA A 84 -1.98 24.35 -8.51
N VAL A 85 -1.57 23.65 -9.57
CA VAL A 85 -0.41 24.03 -10.40
C VAL A 85 -0.69 25.33 -11.16
N GLN A 86 -1.88 25.47 -11.75
CA GLN A 86 -2.29 26.68 -12.47
C GLN A 86 -2.34 27.93 -11.58
N HIS A 87 -2.44 27.75 -10.26
CA HIS A 87 -2.52 28.82 -9.27
C HIS A 87 -1.27 28.91 -8.37
N ASP A 88 -0.13 28.35 -8.82
CA ASP A 88 1.17 28.41 -8.14
C ASP A 88 1.17 27.82 -6.71
N MET A 89 0.21 26.96 -6.39
CA MET A 89 0.13 26.28 -5.09
C MET A 89 0.99 25.02 -5.04
N LEU A 90 1.24 24.41 -6.20
CA LEU A 90 2.10 23.24 -6.37
C LEU A 90 3.02 23.44 -7.58
N PRO A 91 4.24 22.89 -7.55
CA PRO A 91 5.08 22.83 -8.74
C PRO A 91 4.47 21.90 -9.80
N PRO A 92 4.76 22.12 -11.09
CA PRO A 92 4.39 21.16 -12.14
C PRO A 92 5.00 19.79 -11.83
N ALA A 93 4.25 18.73 -12.16
CA ALA A 93 4.64 17.34 -11.94
C ALA A 93 5.78 16.90 -12.86
#